data_AF-A0A9P8ATC2-F1
#
_entry.id   AF-A0A9P8ATC2-F1
#
_cell.length_a   1.000
_cell.length_b   1.000
_cell.length_c   1.000
_cell.angle_alpha   90.00
_cell.angle_beta   90.00
_cell.angle_gamma   90.00
#
_symmetry.space_group_name_H-M   'P 1'
#
loop_
_entity.id
_entity.type
_entity.pdbx_description
1 polymer ?
#
loop_
_entity_poly.entity_id
_entity_poly.type
_entity_poly.pdbx_seq_one_letter_code
_entity_poly.pdbx_strand_id
1 'polypeptide(L)'
;MFSILLSLFLAGRVFAFTFNVTVTPALATLAPLQLLNFSFTGAIDSCQSLCNDASTAFANCTASSQAATPAPDPTPDPASDCLCANSTVVALVSCEQCIFSAQIAANLRPNDPRAGSQPLLTAYSASCAAANINLTTSQTALTLPANWDGPSGIHLSVAGTVFTVMAATGLGGSAMWMLSNL
;
A
#
# COMPACT_ATOMS: atom_id res chain seq x y z
N MET A 1 2.21 -56.58 2.32
CA MET A 1 1.33 -55.78 1.43
C MET A 1 0.57 -54.66 2.16
N PHE A 2 1.06 -54.15 3.31
CA PHE A 2 0.38 -53.09 4.08
C PHE A 2 1.16 -51.75 4.13
N SER A 3 2.39 -51.71 3.59
CA SER A 3 3.27 -50.52 3.65
C SER A 3 3.19 -49.56 2.44
N ILE A 4 2.48 -49.91 1.36
CA ILE A 4 2.41 -49.06 0.15
C ILE A 4 1.19 -48.11 0.19
N LEU A 5 0.20 -48.36 1.04
CA LEU A 5 -1.01 -47.52 1.16
C LEU A 5 -0.84 -46.30 2.08
N LEU A 6 0.22 -46.23 2.90
CA LEU A 6 0.44 -45.11 3.83
C LEU A 6 1.25 -43.95 3.22
N SER A 7 2.00 -44.19 2.15
CA SER A 7 2.82 -43.17 1.47
C SER A 7 2.05 -42.29 0.49
N LEU A 8 0.81 -42.66 0.12
CA LEU A 8 -0.05 -41.85 -0.76
C LEU A 8 -0.88 -40.77 -0.03
N PHE A 9 -0.94 -40.79 1.31
CA PHE A 9 -1.66 -39.77 2.09
C PHE A 9 -0.79 -38.58 2.54
N LEU A 10 0.52 -38.57 2.25
CA LEU A 10 1.39 -37.44 2.59
C LEU A 10 1.57 -36.41 1.47
N ALA A 11 1.25 -36.75 0.21
CA ALA A 11 1.36 -35.83 -0.92
C ALA A 11 0.15 -34.87 -1.07
N GLY A 12 -0.90 -35.05 -0.26
CA GLY A 12 -2.15 -34.30 -0.37
C GLY A 12 -2.26 -33.06 0.53
N ARG A 13 -1.21 -32.71 1.28
CA ARG A 13 -1.25 -31.48 2.10
C ARG A 13 -0.85 -30.31 1.23
N VAL A 14 -1.79 -29.86 0.40
CA VAL A 14 -1.83 -28.45 -0.01
C VAL A 14 -2.03 -27.68 1.30
N PHE A 15 -0.93 -27.37 1.99
CA PHE A 15 -0.98 -26.47 3.13
C PHE A 15 -1.52 -25.16 2.58
N ALA A 16 -2.72 -24.81 3.03
CA ALA A 16 -3.34 -23.53 2.75
C ALA A 16 -2.48 -22.46 3.44
N PHE A 17 -1.44 -22.03 2.76
CA PHE A 17 -0.61 -20.91 3.14
C PHE A 17 -1.53 -19.71 3.36
N THR A 18 -1.59 -19.23 4.61
CA THR A 18 -2.54 -18.20 5.02
C THR A 18 -1.78 -16.90 5.26
N PHE A 19 -1.25 -16.29 4.19
CA PHE A 19 -0.80 -14.90 4.25
C PHE A 19 -1.99 -13.99 4.07
N ASN A 20 -2.53 -13.58 5.22
CA ASN A 20 -3.67 -12.70 5.27
C ASN A 20 -3.19 -11.29 5.58
N VAL A 21 -3.43 -10.39 4.65
CA VAL A 21 -3.26 -8.96 4.86
C VAL A 21 -4.60 -8.41 5.33
N THR A 22 -4.63 -7.84 6.53
CA THR A 22 -5.84 -7.19 7.09
C THR A 22 -5.76 -5.69 6.89
N VAL A 23 -6.60 -5.14 6.01
CA VAL A 23 -6.66 -3.69 5.76
C VAL A 23 -7.78 -3.09 6.61
N THR A 24 -7.43 -2.18 7.52
CA THR A 24 -8.40 -1.40 8.31
C THR A 24 -8.73 -0.07 7.62
N PRO A 25 -9.98 0.43 7.70
CA PRO A 25 -11.16 -0.18 8.31
C PRO A 25 -11.97 -0.96 7.26
N ALA A 26 -12.19 -2.26 7.51
CA ALA A 26 -13.16 -3.13 6.84
C ALA A 26 -12.83 -3.68 5.42
N LEU A 27 -11.62 -4.18 5.19
CA LEU A 27 -11.46 -5.27 4.21
C LEU A 27 -11.21 -6.60 4.92
N ALA A 28 -11.89 -7.65 4.44
CA ALA A 28 -11.68 -9.02 4.86
C ALA A 28 -10.21 -9.44 4.68
N THR A 29 -9.80 -10.52 5.33
CA THR A 29 -8.49 -11.14 5.10
C THR A 29 -8.33 -11.49 3.63
N LEU A 30 -7.39 -10.83 2.94
CA LEU A 30 -7.17 -11.00 1.50
C LEU A 30 -5.91 -11.81 1.25
N ALA A 31 -6.01 -12.76 0.33
CA ALA A 31 -4.86 -13.50 -0.19
C ALA A 31 -3.97 -12.59 -1.06
N PRO A 32 -2.65 -12.89 -1.21
CA PRO A 32 -1.71 -12.06 -1.97
C PRO A 32 -2.15 -11.78 -3.41
N LEU A 33 -2.68 -12.78 -4.12
CA LEU A 33 -3.18 -12.60 -5.49
C LEU A 33 -4.42 -11.72 -5.57
N GLN A 34 -5.20 -11.68 -4.49
CA GLN A 34 -6.34 -10.78 -4.45
C GLN A 34 -5.87 -9.34 -4.28
N LEU A 35 -4.69 -9.04 -3.69
CA LEU A 35 -4.19 -7.67 -3.43
C LEU A 35 -4.28 -6.75 -4.65
N LEU A 36 -3.89 -7.27 -5.81
CA LEU A 36 -3.85 -6.51 -7.06
C LEU A 36 -5.03 -6.84 -8.00
N ASN A 37 -6.05 -7.52 -7.50
CA ASN A 37 -7.22 -7.88 -8.29
C ASN A 37 -8.22 -6.71 -8.34
N PHE A 38 -7.91 -5.71 -9.16
CA PHE A 38 -8.78 -4.59 -9.49
C PHE A 38 -8.59 -4.17 -10.95
N SER A 39 -9.55 -3.43 -11.50
CA SER A 39 -9.53 -3.03 -12.90
C SER A 39 -8.69 -1.77 -13.11
N PHE A 40 -7.69 -1.87 -13.98
CA PHE A 40 -6.91 -0.72 -14.45
C PHE A 40 -7.72 0.05 -15.49
N THR A 41 -8.17 1.25 -15.15
CA THR A 41 -8.93 2.12 -16.07
C THR A 41 -8.58 3.59 -15.84
N GLY A 42 -8.63 4.39 -16.90
CA GLY A 42 -8.38 5.83 -16.82
C GLY A 42 -6.94 6.17 -16.42
N ALA A 43 -6.76 7.00 -15.40
CA ALA A 43 -5.45 7.56 -15.01
C ALA A 43 -4.42 6.49 -14.60
N ILE A 44 -4.87 5.31 -14.15
CA ILE A 44 -3.99 4.25 -13.63
C ILE A 44 -3.61 3.19 -14.69
N ASP A 45 -4.06 3.33 -15.94
CA ASP A 45 -3.80 2.34 -17.01
C ASP A 45 -2.30 2.13 -17.26
N SER A 46 -1.52 3.22 -17.22
CA SER A 46 -0.06 3.18 -17.35
C SER A 46 0.66 2.37 -16.25
N CYS A 47 0.00 2.13 -15.11
CA CYS A 47 0.56 1.36 -13.99
C CYS A 47 0.33 -0.15 -14.13
N GLN A 48 -0.47 -0.58 -15.11
CA GLN A 48 -0.86 -1.98 -15.26
C GLN A 48 0.34 -2.91 -15.41
N SER A 49 1.38 -2.52 -16.16
CA SER A 49 2.58 -3.33 -16.33
C SER A 49 3.31 -3.59 -15.00
N LEU A 50 3.54 -2.54 -14.21
CA LEU A 50 4.20 -2.64 -12.89
C LEU A 50 3.40 -3.53 -11.93
N CYS A 51 2.07 -3.44 -11.99
CA CYS A 51 1.20 -4.26 -11.15
C CYS A 51 1.10 -5.71 -11.64
N ASN A 52 1.20 -5.95 -12.95
CA ASN A 52 1.34 -7.30 -13.50
C ASN A 52 2.67 -7.94 -13.08
N ASP A 53 3.76 -7.17 -13.00
CA ASP A 53 5.05 -7.66 -12.52
C ASP A 53 4.97 -8.06 -11.03
N ALA A 54 4.33 -7.22 -10.20
CA ALA A 54 4.08 -7.54 -8.79
C ALA A 54 3.17 -8.78 -8.62
N SER A 55 2.10 -8.88 -9.41
CA SER A 55 1.21 -10.04 -9.43
C SER A 55 1.95 -11.33 -9.84
N THR A 56 2.84 -11.23 -10.83
CA THR A 56 3.68 -12.35 -11.27
C THR A 56 4.66 -12.77 -10.17
N ALA A 57 5.28 -11.82 -9.47
CA ALA A 57 6.13 -12.12 -8.33
C ALA A 57 5.36 -12.86 -7.21
N PHE A 58 4.13 -12.42 -6.90
CA PHE A 58 3.26 -13.11 -5.95
C PHE A 58 2.85 -14.51 -6.41
N ALA A 59 2.51 -14.68 -7.68
CA ALA A 59 2.19 -15.99 -8.25
C ALA A 59 3.39 -16.95 -8.15
N ASN A 60 4.59 -16.47 -8.49
CA ASN A 60 5.81 -17.25 -8.41
C ASN A 60 6.14 -17.66 -6.97
N CYS A 61 5.97 -16.76 -6.00
CA CYS A 61 6.16 -17.09 -4.59
C CYS A 61 5.11 -18.08 -4.07
N THR A 62 3.86 -17.96 -4.51
CA THR A 62 2.77 -18.87 -4.13
C THR A 62 2.96 -20.26 -4.76
N ALA A 63 3.46 -20.35 -6.00
CA ALA A 63 3.76 -21.62 -6.63
C ALA A 63 4.98 -22.31 -5.99
N SER A 64 6.02 -21.54 -5.65
CA SER A 64 7.24 -22.06 -5.01
C SER A 64 6.97 -22.61 -3.61
N SER A 65 6.04 -22.00 -2.87
CA SER A 65 5.66 -22.45 -1.53
C SER A 65 4.82 -23.72 -1.50
N GLN A 66 4.00 -23.96 -2.53
CA GLN A 66 3.28 -25.24 -2.67
C GLN A 66 4.22 -26.42 -2.91
N ALA A 67 5.41 -26.16 -3.48
CA ALA A 67 6.43 -27.18 -3.72
C ALA A 67 7.31 -27.46 -2.48
N ALA A 68 7.28 -26.60 -1.47
CA ALA A 68 8.15 -26.71 -0.30
C ALA A 68 7.48 -27.49 0.84
N THR A 69 8.17 -28.51 1.35
CA THR A 69 7.79 -29.17 2.60
C THR A 69 8.03 -28.22 3.78
N PRO A 70 7.11 -28.15 4.77
CA PRO A 70 7.31 -27.32 5.96
C PRO A 70 8.65 -27.67 6.63
N ALA A 71 9.46 -26.65 6.92
CA ALA A 71 10.65 -26.84 7.73
C ALA A 71 10.22 -27.18 9.17
N PRO A 72 10.84 -28.18 9.83
CA PRO A 72 10.54 -28.53 11.22
C PRO A 72 11.10 -27.52 12.25
N ASP A 73 11.71 -26.41 11.81
CA ASP A 73 12.45 -25.43 12.61
C ASP A 73 11.70 -24.07 12.63
N PRO A 74 11.98 -23.09 13.52
CA PRO A 74 11.27 -21.82 13.56
C PRO A 74 11.68 -20.86 12.42
N THR A 75 12.30 -21.40 11.36
CA THR A 75 12.60 -20.66 10.14
C THR A 75 11.30 -20.21 9.48
N PRO A 76 11.23 -18.97 8.93
CA PRO A 76 10.07 -18.49 8.22
C PRO A 76 9.65 -19.48 7.12
N ASP A 77 8.33 -19.65 6.94
CA ASP A 77 7.82 -20.45 5.83
C ASP A 77 8.45 -19.93 4.51
N PRO A 78 8.88 -20.82 3.59
CA PRO A 78 9.53 -20.42 2.34
C PRO A 78 8.65 -19.51 1.48
N ALA A 79 7.33 -19.58 1.68
CA ALA A 79 6.35 -18.69 1.11
C ALA A 79 6.47 -17.25 1.62
N SER A 80 6.56 -17.08 2.93
CA SER A 80 6.68 -15.79 3.60
C SER A 80 8.03 -15.17 3.30
N ASP A 81 9.08 -15.99 3.21
CA ASP A 81 10.41 -15.54 2.81
C ASP A 81 10.41 -14.97 1.38
N CYS A 82 9.78 -15.68 0.43
CA CYS A 82 9.65 -15.19 -0.95
C CYS A 82 8.76 -13.95 -1.07
N LEU A 83 7.61 -13.94 -0.38
CA LEU A 83 6.69 -12.81 -0.43
C LEU A 83 7.33 -11.57 0.19
N CYS A 84 7.96 -11.71 1.36
CA CYS A 84 8.61 -10.60 2.05
C CYS A 84 10.03 -10.30 1.52
N ALA A 85 10.47 -10.99 0.47
CA ALA A 85 11.75 -10.71 -0.19
C ALA A 85 11.75 -9.30 -0.78
N ASN A 86 12.90 -8.64 -0.73
CA ASN A 86 13.06 -7.27 -1.20
C ASN A 86 12.60 -7.06 -2.65
N SER A 87 12.84 -8.04 -3.54
CA SER A 87 12.38 -7.96 -4.94
C SER A 87 10.85 -7.88 -5.06
N THR A 88 10.14 -8.66 -4.26
CA THR A 88 8.68 -8.73 -4.27
C THR A 88 8.07 -7.47 -3.65
N VAL A 89 8.66 -7.00 -2.55
CA VAL A 89 8.26 -5.74 -1.89
C VAL A 89 8.47 -4.55 -2.81
N VAL A 90 9.61 -4.47 -3.49
CA VAL A 90 9.91 -3.39 -4.45
C VAL A 90 8.93 -3.40 -5.62
N ALA A 91 8.58 -4.58 -6.15
CA ALA A 91 7.59 -4.69 -7.22
C ALA A 91 6.21 -4.19 -6.76
N LEU A 92 5.75 -4.63 -5.58
CA LEU A 92 4.49 -4.17 -4.99
C LEU A 92 4.47 -2.65 -4.79
N VAL A 93 5.52 -2.11 -4.15
CA VAL A 93 5.60 -0.68 -3.84
C VAL A 93 5.71 0.15 -5.11
N SER A 94 6.38 -0.34 -6.15
CA SER A 94 6.46 0.35 -7.45
C SER A 94 5.08 0.43 -8.13
N CYS A 95 4.30 -0.64 -8.07
CA CYS A 95 2.91 -0.64 -8.53
C CYS A 95 2.06 0.37 -7.73
N GLU A 96 2.07 0.28 -6.40
CA GLU A 96 1.29 1.16 -5.53
C GLU A 96 1.71 2.64 -5.66
N GLN A 97 3.00 2.91 -5.81
CA GLN A 97 3.55 4.25 -6.02
C GLN A 97 3.13 4.84 -7.35
N CYS A 98 3.12 4.04 -8.42
CA CYS A 98 2.61 4.46 -9.71
C CYS A 98 1.14 4.86 -9.59
N ILE A 99 0.31 3.97 -9.01
CA ILE A 99 -1.12 4.20 -8.83
C ILE A 99 -1.38 5.46 -8.00
N PHE A 100 -0.69 5.60 -6.86
CA PHE A 100 -0.81 6.74 -5.97
C PHE A 100 -0.46 8.05 -6.69
N SER A 101 0.66 8.08 -7.42
CA SER A 101 1.09 9.26 -8.18
C SER A 101 0.12 9.61 -9.32
N ALA A 102 -0.42 8.61 -10.01
CA ALA A 102 -1.38 8.80 -11.10
C ALA A 102 -2.73 9.34 -10.59
N GLN A 103 -3.22 8.83 -9.46
CA GLN A 103 -4.43 9.33 -8.82
C GLN A 103 -4.27 10.78 -8.34
N ILE A 104 -3.12 11.11 -7.75
CA ILE A 104 -2.79 12.47 -7.35
C ILE A 104 -2.76 13.40 -8.57
N ALA A 105 -2.07 13.01 -9.64
CA ALA A 105 -1.94 13.82 -10.85
C ALA A 105 -3.30 14.07 -11.52
N ALA A 106 -4.19 13.08 -11.50
CA ALA A 106 -5.54 13.22 -12.04
C ALA A 106 -6.54 13.89 -11.08
N ASN A 107 -6.15 14.15 -9.83
CA ASN A 107 -7.02 14.61 -8.75
C ASN A 107 -8.30 13.74 -8.62
N LEU A 108 -8.14 12.43 -8.74
CA LEU A 108 -9.23 11.46 -8.68
C LEU A 108 -9.24 10.73 -7.33
N ARG A 109 -10.44 10.46 -6.83
CA ARG A 109 -10.61 9.55 -5.71
C ARG A 109 -10.34 8.12 -6.17
N PRO A 110 -9.61 7.29 -5.39
CA PRO A 110 -9.48 5.87 -5.69
C PRO A 110 -10.86 5.21 -5.80
N ASN A 111 -11.10 4.52 -6.93
CA ASN A 111 -12.31 3.71 -7.13
C ASN A 111 -12.28 2.44 -6.26
N ASP A 112 -11.08 1.95 -5.95
CA ASP A 112 -10.85 0.80 -5.08
C ASP A 112 -9.98 1.26 -3.88
N PRO A 113 -10.37 0.96 -2.62
CA PRO A 113 -9.62 1.36 -1.43
C PRO A 113 -8.21 0.76 -1.32
N ARG A 114 -7.86 -0.18 -2.19
CA ARG A 114 -6.58 -0.89 -2.20
C ARG A 114 -5.59 -0.25 -3.16
N ALA A 115 -6.08 0.43 -4.19
CA ALA A 115 -5.26 1.03 -5.24
C ALA A 115 -4.55 2.29 -4.73
N GLY A 116 -3.22 2.24 -4.58
CA GLY A 116 -2.39 3.35 -4.11
C GLY A 116 -2.49 3.56 -2.60
N SER A 117 -2.56 2.47 -1.83
CA SER A 117 -3.01 2.51 -0.44
C SER A 117 -1.88 2.30 0.57
N GLN A 118 -1.51 3.35 1.33
CA GLN A 118 -0.54 3.24 2.43
C GLN A 118 -0.99 2.26 3.54
N PRO A 119 -2.28 2.20 3.93
CA PRO A 119 -2.78 1.16 4.83
C PRO A 119 -2.52 -0.26 4.33
N LEU A 120 -2.61 -0.48 3.01
CA LEU A 120 -2.32 -1.79 2.42
C LEU A 120 -0.85 -2.19 2.62
N LEU A 121 0.09 -1.30 2.31
CA LEU A 121 1.52 -1.54 2.54
C LEU A 121 1.87 -1.71 4.03
N THR A 122 1.16 -1.01 4.91
CA THR A 122 1.32 -1.14 6.36
C THR A 122 0.87 -2.52 6.83
N ALA A 123 -0.30 -2.97 6.38
CA ALA A 123 -0.79 -4.31 6.66
C ALA A 123 0.13 -5.39 6.08
N TYR A 124 0.65 -5.19 4.87
CA TYR A 124 1.63 -6.08 4.25
C TYR A 124 2.90 -6.21 5.09
N SER A 125 3.44 -5.08 5.59
CA SER A 125 4.61 -5.08 6.48
C SER A 125 4.34 -5.78 7.80
N ALA A 126 3.13 -5.67 8.35
CA ALA A 126 2.72 -6.38 9.55
C ALA A 126 2.62 -7.89 9.32
N SER A 127 2.11 -8.33 8.16
CA SER A 127 2.10 -9.73 7.76
C SER A 127 3.51 -10.30 7.62
N CYS A 128 4.46 -9.53 7.10
CA CYS A 128 5.88 -9.93 7.07
C CYS A 128 6.51 -10.00 8.46
N ALA A 129 6.22 -9.03 9.33
CA ALA A 129 6.69 -9.04 10.71
C ALA A 129 6.16 -10.26 11.48
N ALA A 130 4.91 -10.68 11.23
CA ALA A 130 4.34 -11.91 11.79
C ALA A 130 5.07 -13.18 11.34
N ALA A 131 5.75 -13.13 10.19
CA ALA A 131 6.64 -14.18 9.70
C ALA A 131 8.11 -14.01 10.14
N ASN A 132 8.39 -13.14 11.12
CA ASN A 132 9.73 -12.77 11.59
C ASN A 132 10.61 -12.05 10.54
N ILE A 133 10.01 -11.43 9.53
CA ILE A 133 10.72 -10.65 8.50
C ILE A 133 10.35 -9.18 8.64
N ASN A 134 11.29 -8.37 9.15
CA ASN A 134 11.06 -6.93 9.34
C ASN A 134 11.39 -6.14 8.08
N LEU A 135 10.38 -5.53 7.49
CA LEU A 135 10.53 -4.54 6.42
C LEU A 135 10.76 -3.15 7.02
N THR A 136 11.66 -2.38 6.40
CA THR A 136 11.89 -0.99 6.83
C THR A 136 10.76 -0.08 6.34
N THR A 137 10.50 0.99 7.07
CA THR A 137 9.49 1.99 6.67
C THR A 137 9.79 2.62 5.32
N SER A 138 11.08 2.79 4.97
CA SER A 138 11.49 3.27 3.65
C SER A 138 11.13 2.31 2.50
N GLN A 139 10.95 1.02 2.78
CA GLN A 139 10.56 0.03 1.78
C GLN A 139 9.04 -0.04 1.59
N THR A 140 8.23 0.42 2.55
CA THR A 140 6.76 0.27 2.54
C THR A 140 6.01 1.60 2.62
N ALA A 141 6.71 2.71 2.48
CA ALA A 141 6.12 4.04 2.46
C ALA A 141 5.95 4.57 1.03
N LEU A 142 4.73 4.96 0.69
CA LEU A 142 4.45 5.76 -0.50
C LEU A 142 4.96 7.18 -0.28
N THR A 143 5.64 7.69 -1.30
CA THR A 143 6.15 9.05 -1.33
C THR A 143 5.23 9.94 -2.14
N LEU A 144 5.07 11.18 -1.68
CA LEU A 144 4.30 12.17 -2.43
C LEU A 144 5.13 12.69 -3.61
N PRO A 145 4.51 12.89 -4.79
CA PRO A 145 5.18 13.54 -5.90
C PRO A 145 5.71 14.91 -5.48
N ALA A 146 6.92 15.26 -5.91
CA ALA A 146 7.56 16.54 -5.54
C ALA A 146 6.77 17.79 -5.96
N ASN A 147 5.84 17.62 -6.91
CA ASN A 147 4.95 18.65 -7.44
C ASN A 147 3.56 18.67 -6.79
N TRP A 148 3.31 17.87 -5.74
CA TRP A 148 2.01 17.86 -5.07
C TRP A 148 1.95 18.88 -3.93
N ASP A 149 0.94 19.74 -3.98
CA ASP A 149 0.82 20.92 -3.12
C ASP A 149 -0.25 20.79 -2.02
N GLY A 150 -0.59 19.55 -1.69
CA GLY A 150 -1.58 19.25 -0.66
C GLY A 150 -3.05 19.30 -1.15
N PRO A 151 -3.97 18.75 -0.34
CA PRO A 151 -5.42 18.86 -0.57
C PRO A 151 -5.93 20.28 -0.35
N SER A 152 -5.17 21.09 0.41
CA SER A 152 -5.41 22.49 0.67
C SER A 152 -4.40 23.35 -0.05
N GLY A 153 -4.16 23.11 -1.34
CA GLY A 153 -3.41 23.99 -2.26
C GLY A 153 -4.07 25.38 -2.42
N ILE A 154 -4.71 25.89 -1.37
CA ILE A 154 -5.06 27.28 -1.12
C ILE A 154 -3.75 28.02 -0.84
N HIS A 155 -2.90 28.09 -1.86
CA HIS A 155 -2.02 29.24 -1.97
C HIS A 155 -2.93 30.37 -2.40
N LEU A 156 -3.27 31.27 -1.48
CA LEU A 156 -3.75 32.56 -1.92
C LEU A 156 -2.71 33.07 -2.91
N SER A 157 -3.15 33.39 -4.13
CA SER A 157 -2.29 34.12 -5.05
C SER A 157 -1.69 35.30 -4.30
N VAL A 158 -0.48 35.73 -4.67
CA VAL A 158 0.17 36.87 -3.99
C VAL A 158 -0.82 38.04 -3.83
N ALA A 159 -1.65 38.28 -4.86
CA ALA A 159 -2.76 39.23 -4.81
C ALA A 159 -3.81 38.89 -3.74
N GLY A 160 -4.33 37.65 -3.69
CA GLY A 160 -5.25 37.20 -2.65
C GLY A 160 -4.69 37.43 -1.24
N THR A 161 -3.42 37.08 -1.00
CA THR A 161 -2.77 37.25 0.31
C THR A 161 -2.74 38.72 0.70
N VAL A 162 -2.35 39.60 -0.23
CA VAL A 162 -2.34 41.05 -0.02
C VAL A 162 -3.73 41.56 0.37
N PHE A 163 -4.80 41.16 -0.34
CA PHE A 163 -6.16 41.59 -0.01
C PHE A 163 -6.61 41.12 1.37
N THR A 164 -6.33 39.87 1.73
CA THR A 164 -6.71 39.35 3.07
C THR A 164 -5.96 40.03 4.20
N VAL A 165 -4.66 40.31 4.01
CA VAL A 165 -3.87 41.05 5.01
C VAL A 165 -4.38 42.48 5.15
N MET A 166 -4.67 43.18 4.05
CA MET A 166 -5.23 44.54 4.13
C MET A 166 -6.57 44.59 4.86
N ALA A 167 -7.47 43.65 4.56
CA ALA A 167 -8.76 43.57 5.23
C ALA A 167 -8.60 43.27 6.74
N ALA A 168 -7.74 42.31 7.09
CA ALA A 168 -7.46 41.96 8.48
C ALA A 168 -6.83 43.13 9.26
N THR A 169 -5.85 43.82 8.67
CA THR A 169 -5.23 45.00 9.28
C THR A 169 -6.20 46.16 9.43
N GLY A 170 -7.09 46.39 8.44
CA GLY A 170 -8.11 47.44 8.52
C GLY A 170 -9.12 47.19 9.65
N LEU A 171 -9.59 45.96 9.78
CA LEU A 171 -10.52 45.56 10.84
C LEU A 171 -9.84 45.55 12.22
N GLY A 172 -8.62 45.02 12.33
CA GLY A 172 -7.86 45.01 13.58
C GLY A 172 -7.47 46.41 14.04
N GLY A 173 -7.02 47.26 13.11
CA GLY A 173 -6.65 48.65 13.39
C GLY A 173 -7.84 49.50 13.82
N SER A 174 -8.99 49.36 13.15
CA SER A 174 -10.21 50.08 13.56
C SER A 174 -10.72 49.63 14.94
N ALA A 175 -10.64 48.33 15.26
CA ALA A 175 -10.99 47.82 16.58
C ALA A 175 -10.07 48.37 17.69
N MET A 176 -8.74 48.41 17.47
CA MET A 176 -7.81 49.01 18.44
C MET A 176 -8.05 50.51 18.63
N TRP A 177 -8.36 51.24 17.55
CA TRP A 177 -8.64 52.67 17.63
C TRP A 177 -9.92 52.96 18.43
N MET A 178 -10.97 52.14 18.27
CA MET A 178 -12.18 52.24 19.09
C MET A 178 -11.91 51.95 20.57
N LEU A 179 -11.11 50.93 20.89
CA LEU A 179 -10.74 50.60 22.28
C LEU A 179 -9.86 51.66 22.94
N SER A 180 -9.06 52.39 22.16
CA SER A 180 -8.18 53.45 22.67
C SER A 180 -8.90 54.78 22.90
N ASN A 181 -10.17 54.90 22.48
CA ASN A 181 -11.02 56.08 22.66
C ASN A 181 -12.26 55.79 23.52
N LEU A 182 -12.28 54.63 24.19
CA LEU A 182 -13.16 54.33 25.33
C LEU A 182 -12.46 54.75 26.63
#